data_AF-A0A1F7ABE6-F1
#
_entry.id   AF-A0A1F7ABE6-F1
#
_cell.length_a   1.000
_cell.length_b   1.000
_cell.length_c   1.000
_cell.angle_alpha   90.00
_cell.angle_beta   90.00
_cell.angle_gamma   90.00
#
_symmetry.space_group_name_H-M   'P 1'
#
loop_
_entity.id
_entity.type
_entity.pdbx_description
1 polymer ?
#
loop_
_entity_poly.entity_id
_entity_poly.type
_entity_poly.pdbx_seq_one_letter_code
_entity_poly.pdbx_strand_id
1 'polypeptide(L)'
;MDDKKIKNKVDGKVWSAYGLALTLGYMIIVPILIFGVGGVLLDKWLNTFPIFIFVGFVLAMTSGLIVVYRKTKDIIAGSQFRVKPRSKK
;
A
#
# COMPACT_ATOMS: atom_id res chain seq x y z
N MET A 1 39.26 1.23 3.48
CA MET A 1 38.63 -0.05 3.06
C MET A 1 37.22 -0.21 3.63
N ASP A 2 36.88 0.50 4.71
CA ASP A 2 35.57 0.49 5.38
C ASP A 2 34.51 1.39 4.71
N ASP A 3 34.97 2.44 4.05
CA ASP A 3 34.25 3.46 3.30
C ASP A 3 33.41 2.89 2.12
N LYS A 4 33.91 1.85 1.43
CA LYS A 4 33.13 1.14 0.38
C LYS A 4 31.98 0.29 0.93
N LYS A 5 32.07 -0.21 2.17
CA LYS A 5 31.00 -1.02 2.78
C LYS A 5 29.86 -0.15 3.29
N ILE A 6 30.14 1.06 3.77
CA ILE A 6 29.13 2.02 4.22
C ILE A 6 28.28 2.51 3.05
N LYS A 7 28.89 2.89 1.91
CA LYS A 7 28.14 3.34 0.71
C LYS A 7 27.14 2.30 0.21
N ASN A 8 27.59 1.06 -0.02
CA ASN A 8 26.70 -0.02 -0.50
C ASN A 8 25.51 -0.29 0.44
N LYS A 9 25.70 -0.14 1.77
CA LYS A 9 24.62 -0.30 2.75
C LYS A 9 23.60 0.84 2.68
N VAL A 10 24.07 2.07 2.46
CA VAL A 10 23.21 3.25 2.33
C VAL A 10 22.43 3.17 1.03
N ASP A 11 23.10 2.85 -0.09
CA ASP A 11 22.46 2.67 -1.40
C ASP A 11 21.37 1.59 -1.31
N GLY A 12 21.68 0.40 -0.77
CA GLY A 12 20.68 -0.66 -0.60
C GLY A 12 19.49 -0.27 0.28
N LYS A 13 19.70 0.55 1.32
CA LYS A 13 18.61 1.03 2.19
C LYS A 13 17.73 2.06 1.50
N VAL A 14 18.33 2.94 0.70
CA VAL A 14 17.63 3.95 -0.10
C VAL A 14 16.79 3.27 -1.18
N TRP A 15 17.35 2.30 -1.92
CA TRP A 15 16.59 1.48 -2.88
C TRP A 15 15.43 0.73 -2.22
N SER A 16 15.62 0.20 -1.01
CA SER A 16 14.54 -0.45 -0.25
C SER A 16 13.43 0.53 0.14
N ALA A 17 13.76 1.76 0.55
CA ALA A 17 12.78 2.80 0.87
C ALA A 17 11.94 3.20 -0.36
N TYR A 18 12.57 3.30 -1.53
CA TYR A 18 11.86 3.55 -2.79
C TYR A 18 10.90 2.40 -3.16
N GLY A 19 11.34 1.15 -3.03
CA GLY A 19 10.47 -0.01 -3.27
C GLY A 19 9.24 -0.04 -2.36
N LEU A 20 9.41 0.34 -1.09
CA LEU A 20 8.30 0.46 -0.13
C LEU A 20 7.35 1.59 -0.50
N ALA A 21 7.88 2.78 -0.83
CA ALA A 21 7.07 3.92 -1.26
C ALA A 21 6.26 3.61 -2.54
N LEU A 22 6.87 2.94 -3.52
CA LEU A 22 6.19 2.49 -4.74
C LEU A 22 5.13 1.44 -4.46
N THR A 23 5.40 0.50 -3.57
CA THR A 23 4.41 -0.52 -3.18
C THR A 23 3.19 0.14 -2.52
N LEU A 24 3.41 1.10 -1.61
CA LEU A 24 2.32 1.87 -1.01
C LEU A 24 1.57 2.71 -2.04
N GLY A 25 2.29 3.43 -2.91
CA GLY A 25 1.70 4.25 -3.95
C GLY A 25 0.83 3.45 -4.91
N TYR A 26 1.34 2.29 -5.38
CA TYR A 26 0.58 1.37 -6.23
C TYR A 26 -0.69 0.87 -5.55
N MET A 27 -0.59 0.51 -4.27
CA MET A 27 -1.71 -0.01 -3.49
C MET A 27 -2.85 1.01 -3.32
N ILE A 28 -2.54 2.30 -3.34
CA ILE A 28 -3.52 3.39 -3.25
C ILE A 28 -4.06 3.76 -4.63
N ILE A 29 -3.19 3.87 -5.65
CA ILE A 29 -3.60 4.41 -6.95
C ILE A 29 -4.43 3.41 -7.76
N VAL A 30 -4.18 2.11 -7.61
CA VAL A 30 -4.91 1.04 -8.31
C VAL A 30 -6.42 1.08 -8.02
N PRO A 31 -6.89 1.06 -6.76
CA PRO A 31 -8.32 1.14 -6.49
C PRO A 31 -8.92 2.49 -6.90
N ILE A 32 -8.18 3.60 -6.76
CA ILE A 32 -8.65 4.91 -7.22
C ILE A 32 -8.93 4.90 -8.73
N LEU A 33 -8.01 4.33 -9.52
CA LEU A 33 -8.20 4.24 -10.97
C LEU A 33 -9.30 3.25 -11.34
N ILE A 34 -9.36 2.08 -10.70
CA ILE A 34 -10.40 1.07 -10.98
C ILE A 34 -11.80 1.62 -10.66
N PHE A 35 -12.00 2.16 -9.45
CA PHE A 35 -13.30 2.67 -9.03
C PHE A 35 -13.63 4.04 -9.62
N GLY A 36 -12.63 4.91 -9.79
CA GLY A 36 -12.82 6.23 -10.39
C GLY A 36 -13.11 6.15 -11.88
N VAL A 37 -12.23 5.52 -12.67
CA VAL A 37 -12.42 5.38 -14.13
C VAL A 37 -13.56 4.42 -14.43
N GLY A 38 -13.66 3.31 -13.70
CA GLY A 38 -14.78 2.37 -13.82
C GLY A 38 -16.12 3.02 -13.49
N GLY A 39 -16.18 3.84 -12.43
CA GLY A 39 -17.36 4.61 -12.07
C GLY A 39 -17.77 5.61 -13.16
N VAL A 40 -16.80 6.36 -13.71
CA VAL A 40 -17.04 7.30 -14.82
C VAL A 40 -17.55 6.59 -16.08
N LEU A 41 -16.98 5.43 -16.43
CA LEU A 41 -17.43 4.66 -17.59
C LEU A 41 -18.85 4.13 -17.40
N LEU A 42 -19.18 3.60 -16.21
CA LEU A 42 -20.53 3.12 -15.89
C LEU A 42 -21.55 4.25 -15.88
N ASP A 43 -21.22 5.39 -15.27
CA ASP A 43 -22.09 6.58 -15.26
C ASP A 43 -22.39 7.05 -16.68
N LYS A 44 -21.38 7.04 -17.58
CA LYS A 44 -21.55 7.37 -19.00
C LYS A 44 -22.36 6.33 -19.77
N TRP A 45 -22.21 5.05 -19.48
CA TRP A 45 -22.92 3.97 -20.17
C TRP A 45 -24.41 3.94 -19.81
N LEU A 46 -24.75 4.29 -18.57
CA LEU A 46 -26.11 4.30 -18.04
C LEU A 46 -26.81 5.67 -18.14
N ASN A 47 -26.10 6.70 -18.61
CA ASN A 47 -26.59 8.08 -18.74
C ASN A 47 -27.19 8.64 -17.44
N THR A 48 -26.71 8.13 -16.30
CA THR A 48 -27.14 8.51 -14.95
C THR A 48 -26.32 9.70 -14.46
N PHE A 49 -26.92 10.51 -13.58
CA PHE A 49 -26.16 11.45 -12.74
C PHE A 49 -24.98 10.71 -12.07
N PRO A 50 -23.86 11.39 -11.73
CA PRO A 50 -22.58 10.78 -11.31
C PRO A 50 -22.66 10.06 -9.94
N ILE A 51 -23.49 9.04 -9.87
CA ILE A 51 -23.89 8.30 -8.67
C ILE A 51 -23.00 7.06 -8.55
N PHE A 52 -22.62 6.41 -9.65
CA PHE A 52 -21.69 5.27 -9.59
C PHE A 52 -20.29 5.71 -9.21
N ILE A 53 -19.84 6.91 -9.58
CA ILE A 53 -18.61 7.51 -9.04
C ILE A 53 -18.72 7.66 -7.51
N PHE A 54 -19.85 8.13 -7.00
CA PHE A 54 -20.03 8.36 -5.56
C PHE A 54 -20.05 7.05 -4.78
N VAL A 55 -20.79 6.04 -5.27
CA VAL A 55 -20.84 4.69 -4.69
C VAL A 55 -19.47 4.01 -4.81
N GLY A 56 -18.81 4.11 -5.97
CA GLY A 56 -17.47 3.58 -6.21
C GLY A 56 -16.42 4.23 -5.31
N PHE A 57 -16.52 5.52 -5.04
CA PHE A 57 -15.64 6.24 -4.11
C PHE A 57 -15.81 5.73 -2.67
N VAL A 58 -17.06 5.59 -2.21
CA VAL A 58 -17.35 5.05 -0.88
C VAL A 58 -16.86 3.60 -0.74
N LEU A 59 -17.03 2.78 -1.78
CA LEU A 59 -16.51 1.40 -1.83
C LEU A 59 -14.97 1.36 -1.82
N ALA A 60 -14.31 2.23 -2.59
CA ALA A 60 -12.85 2.32 -2.63
C ALA A 60 -12.29 2.72 -1.26
N MET A 61 -12.92 3.71 -0.62
CA MET A 61 -12.50 4.22 0.68
C MET A 61 -12.67 3.17 1.79
N THR A 62 -13.83 2.50 1.84
CA THR A 62 -14.09 1.44 2.82
C THR A 62 -13.21 0.21 2.60
N SER A 63 -13.03 -0.23 1.35
CA SER A 63 -12.14 -1.33 1.00
C SER A 63 -10.68 -1.01 1.38
N GLY A 64 -10.20 0.19 1.05
CA GLY A 64 -8.86 0.65 1.42
C GLY A 64 -8.63 0.63 2.94
N LEU A 65 -9.58 1.16 3.71
CA LEU A 65 -9.54 1.14 5.18
C LEU A 65 -9.46 -0.28 5.73
N ILE A 66 -10.27 -1.21 5.21
CA ILE A 66 -10.28 -2.61 5.65
C ILE A 66 -8.93 -3.28 5.36
N VAL A 67 -8.38 -3.07 4.17
CA VAL A 67 -7.12 -3.71 3.77
C VAL A 67 -5.94 -3.18 4.58
N VAL A 68 -5.87 -1.87 4.79
CA VAL A 68 -4.85 -1.25 5.65
C VAL A 68 -5.00 -1.74 7.08
N TYR A 69 -6.21 -1.74 7.63
CA TYR A 69 -6.47 -2.23 8.99
C TYR A 69 -6.05 -3.69 9.16
N ARG A 70 -6.38 -4.57 8.20
CA ARG A 70 -5.96 -5.99 8.22
C ARG A 70 -4.44 -6.13 8.17
N LYS A 71 -3.77 -5.47 7.22
CA LYS A 71 -2.31 -5.55 7.12
C LYS A 71 -1.61 -4.98 8.34
N THR A 72 -2.09 -3.86 8.89
CA THR A 72 -1.54 -3.27 10.10
C THR A 72 -1.74 -4.21 11.31
N LYS A 73 -2.92 -4.83 11.45
CA LYS A 73 -3.14 -5.85 12.48
C LYS A 73 -2.25 -7.07 12.31
N ASP A 74 -2.06 -7.58 11.10
CA ASP A 74 -1.20 -8.73 10.85
C ASP A 74 0.27 -8.41 11.15
N ILE A 75 0.71 -7.18 10.85
CA ILE A 75 2.05 -6.70 11.21
C ILE A 75 2.18 -6.55 12.73
N ILE A 76 1.19 -5.99 13.42
CA ILE A 76 1.22 -5.80 14.89
C ILE A 76 1.09 -7.14 15.63
N ALA A 77 0.24 -8.05 15.15
CA ALA A 77 0.07 -9.38 15.74
C ALA A 77 1.26 -10.29 15.42
N GLY A 78 1.82 -10.20 14.21
CA GLY A 78 3.01 -10.95 13.80
C GLY A 78 4.33 -10.40 14.36
N SER A 79 4.38 -9.12 14.78
CA SER A 79 5.59 -8.53 15.38
C SER A 79 5.85 -8.97 16.82
N GLN A 80 4.88 -9.58 17.51
CA GLN A 80 5.08 -10.18 18.83
C GLN A 80 5.87 -11.50 18.79
N PHE A 81 6.02 -12.14 17.61
CA PHE A 81 6.72 -13.42 17.46
C PHE A 81 8.16 -13.33 16.92
N ARG A 82 8.74 -12.13 16.79
CA ARG A 82 10.17 -11.94 16.45
C ARG A 82 10.99 -11.30 17.57
N VAL A 83 10.73 -11.65 18.82
CA VAL A 83 11.77 -11.55 19.86
C VAL A 83 12.76 -12.70 19.62
N LYS A 84 13.71 -12.50 18.71
CA LYS A 84 14.84 -13.43 18.52
C LYS A 84 15.74 -13.32 19.75
N PRO A 85 15.88 -14.35 20.61
CA PRO A 85 16.88 -14.30 21.67
C PRO A 85 18.25 -14.15 21.03
N ARG A 86 18.98 -13.13 21.49
CA ARG A 86 20.37 -12.87 21.12
C ARG A 86 21.19 -14.11 21.46
N SER A 87 21.50 -14.92 20.45
CA SER A 87 22.45 -16.03 20.59
C SER A 87 23.82 -15.44 20.91
N LYS A 88 24.23 -15.52 22.18
CA LYS A 88 25.63 -15.46 22.58
C LYS A 88 26.31 -16.71 22.02
N LYS A 89 27.27 -16.51 21.12
CA LYS A 89 28.55 -17.22 21.11
C LYS A 89 29.60 -16.28 20.55
#